data_AF-A0A182SUF7-F1
#
_entry.id   AF-A0A182SUF7-F1
#
_cell.length_a   1.000
_cell.length_b   1.000
_cell.length_c   1.000
_cell.angle_alpha   90.00
_cell.angle_beta   90.00
_cell.angle_gamma   90.00
#
_symmetry.space_group_name_H-M   'P 1'
#
loop_
_entity.id
_entity.type
_entity.pdbx_description
1 polymer ?
#
loop_
_entity_poly.entity_id
_entity_poly.type
_entity_poly.pdbx_seq_one_letter_code
_entity_poly.pdbx_strand_id
1 'polypeptide(L)'
;MKSCASECSVWYSNGHRGCTLDQNYDADCSSGNGDCIECTSQPGKPCNDIPKCVVCDMEKNPECLEDTLFVQECLEATDQCYRYRDAEHVVHLGCTSQEDFTTICQGSANCLTCSSAECNRDAKFGCYTCDDCTSVGQTVELQECNILQENRCYMGYDKITKQTHRGCYSGTVPDYDFMELCDSTGCNDQIFPDHLQCYQCVDCTEATVTDVNYCSNTEATGCFMLELYFEPEQSRTLVRGCNTDEQFANCQIDRNCRTCDNDQCNGELSQVDTFCNQCDGVVACEQPIPSTPCTDKSFTNQCYLYSDGTSAMKKGCVLDLDPTMADVCYDQSDERCKLCPDNQCNRKHCVQCDTHTDGMVCVVADKTMAALRYTLCAGDVCRMEITAEGHTKRDCLENFTNPCEPGSCVESIESGSNAGIFPADRRQCFQCTGESCWQEQEEATGGHYCPLYRGAEDGCYIYNDGSTIVRGCTTDPAAMCVGDANDPPGDCTVSLEDLSNSAAQAQTPMTCYADCP
;
A
#
# COMPACT_ATOMS: atom_id res chain seq x y z
N MET A 1 -4.81 68.13 28.84
CA MET A 1 -6.02 67.40 28.42
C MET A 1 -7.10 67.64 29.46
N LYS A 2 -8.27 68.18 29.07
CA LYS A 2 -9.46 68.10 29.93
C LYS A 2 -9.91 66.65 29.91
N SER A 3 -10.05 65.99 31.06
CA SER A 3 -10.71 64.70 31.13
C SER A 3 -12.23 64.93 31.10
N CYS A 4 -12.89 64.48 30.04
CA CYS A 4 -14.35 64.45 30.00
C CYS A 4 -14.84 63.32 30.90
N ALA A 5 -15.88 63.59 31.71
CA ALA A 5 -16.59 62.56 32.47
C ALA A 5 -17.66 61.83 31.63
N SER A 6 -17.88 62.28 30.39
CA SER A 6 -18.82 61.77 29.39
C SER A 6 -18.09 61.46 28.07
N GLU A 7 -18.85 61.05 27.05
CA GLU A 7 -18.36 60.90 25.68
C GLU A 7 -17.74 62.22 25.16
N CYS A 8 -16.77 62.10 24.25
CA CYS A 8 -16.04 63.24 23.70
C CYS A 8 -16.62 63.59 22.33
N SER A 9 -16.59 64.87 21.95
CA SER A 9 -17.06 65.36 20.66
C SER A 9 -16.02 66.23 19.95
N VAL A 10 -16.02 66.19 18.61
CA VAL A 10 -15.24 67.11 17.75
C VAL A 10 -16.10 67.68 16.65
N TRP A 11 -15.88 68.97 16.40
CA TRP A 11 -16.56 69.75 15.36
C TRP A 11 -15.76 69.70 14.04
N TYR A 12 -16.43 69.40 12.93
CA TYR A 12 -15.79 69.32 11.60
C TYR A 12 -15.22 70.66 11.12
N SER A 13 -15.87 71.77 11.48
CA SER A 13 -15.55 73.09 10.94
C SER A 13 -14.27 73.72 11.49
N ASN A 14 -13.80 73.30 12.67
CA ASN A 14 -12.71 73.97 13.37
C ASN A 14 -11.84 73.05 14.24
N GLY A 15 -12.10 71.74 14.26
CA GLY A 15 -11.33 70.78 15.06
C GLY A 15 -11.40 71.04 16.57
N HIS A 16 -12.35 71.86 17.03
CA HIS A 16 -12.58 72.10 18.45
C HIS A 16 -12.90 70.77 19.15
N ARG A 17 -12.45 70.60 20.41
CA ARG A 17 -12.64 69.38 21.19
C ARG A 17 -13.44 69.71 22.45
N GLY A 18 -14.46 68.92 22.73
CA GLY A 18 -15.38 69.14 23.84
C GLY A 18 -15.93 67.83 24.39
N CYS A 19 -16.75 67.93 25.42
CA CYS A 19 -17.49 66.82 26.00
C CYS A 19 -18.95 66.91 25.54
N THR A 20 -19.65 65.78 25.44
CA THR A 20 -21.11 65.73 25.15
C THR A 20 -21.98 66.45 26.19
N LEU A 21 -21.40 66.88 27.32
CA LEU A 21 -22.05 67.68 28.36
C LEU A 21 -21.72 69.19 28.27
N ASP A 22 -20.90 69.62 27.30
CA ASP A 22 -20.57 71.04 27.15
C ASP A 22 -21.78 71.84 26.64
N GLN A 23 -21.98 73.06 27.14
CA GLN A 23 -23.13 73.92 26.77
C GLN A 23 -23.25 74.20 25.27
N ASN A 24 -22.15 74.09 24.52
CA ASN A 24 -22.11 74.31 23.07
C ASN A 24 -22.38 73.03 22.26
N TYR A 25 -22.43 71.86 22.90
CA TYR A 25 -22.70 70.60 22.23
C TYR A 25 -24.16 70.53 21.73
N ASP A 26 -25.13 70.95 22.54
CA ASP A 26 -26.55 70.93 22.12
C ASP A 26 -26.89 71.92 20.99
N ALA A 27 -26.12 73.01 20.86
CA ALA A 27 -26.35 74.01 19.81
C ALA A 27 -25.87 73.52 18.43
N ASP A 28 -24.73 72.83 18.40
CA ASP A 28 -24.00 72.55 17.17
C ASP A 28 -23.96 71.06 16.80
N CYS A 29 -24.22 70.16 17.76
CA CYS A 29 -23.96 68.72 17.65
C CYS A 29 -25.26 67.89 17.75
N SER A 30 -26.16 68.23 18.67
CA SER A 30 -27.47 67.56 18.86
C SER A 30 -28.54 67.90 17.82
N SER A 31 -28.30 68.89 16.96
CA SER A 31 -29.27 69.44 16.00
C SER A 31 -29.46 68.59 14.73
N GLY A 32 -28.77 67.45 14.62
CA GLY A 32 -28.88 66.55 13.47
C GLY A 32 -28.21 67.06 12.19
N ASN A 33 -27.49 68.19 12.26
CA ASN A 33 -26.78 68.79 11.13
C ASN A 33 -25.48 68.07 10.75
N GLY A 34 -25.02 67.09 11.54
CA GLY A 34 -23.80 66.34 11.24
C GLY A 34 -22.54 67.20 11.29
N ASP A 35 -22.53 68.30 12.06
CA ASP A 35 -21.37 69.21 12.21
C ASP A 35 -20.34 68.72 13.24
N CYS A 36 -20.54 67.52 13.79
CA CYS A 36 -19.65 66.89 14.76
C CYS A 36 -19.77 65.36 14.77
N ILE A 37 -18.80 64.69 15.41
CA ILE A 37 -18.90 63.26 15.77
C ILE A 37 -18.78 63.05 17.28
N GLU A 38 -19.53 62.08 17.79
CA GLU A 38 -19.38 61.54 19.14
C GLU A 38 -18.43 60.33 19.09
N CYS A 39 -17.44 60.30 19.98
CA CYS A 39 -16.67 59.08 20.19
C CYS A 39 -16.42 58.76 21.67
N THR A 40 -16.49 57.46 21.95
CA THR A 40 -16.02 56.85 23.20
C THR A 40 -14.50 56.70 23.16
N SER A 41 -13.79 57.43 24.00
CA SER A 41 -12.34 57.26 24.16
C SER A 41 -12.03 55.90 24.78
N GLN A 42 -11.35 55.01 24.03
CA GLN A 42 -10.71 53.84 24.63
C GLN A 42 -9.49 54.29 25.47
N PRO A 43 -9.12 53.57 26.54
CA PRO A 43 -7.93 53.90 27.33
C PRO A 43 -6.69 53.96 26.43
N GLY A 44 -6.04 55.13 26.35
CA GLY A 44 -4.81 55.33 25.58
C GLY A 44 -4.97 55.84 24.14
N LYS A 45 -6.21 56.03 23.63
CA LYS A 45 -6.46 56.70 22.35
C LYS A 45 -7.40 57.91 22.56
N PRO A 46 -6.92 59.16 22.39
CA PRO A 46 -7.79 60.32 22.36
C PRO A 46 -8.81 60.15 21.23
N CYS A 47 -10.09 60.31 21.58
CA CYS A 47 -11.15 60.45 20.59
C CYS A 47 -10.85 61.72 19.76
N ASN A 48 -10.63 61.53 18.45
CA ASN A 48 -10.23 62.51 17.42
C ASN A 48 -8.73 62.81 17.24
N ASP A 49 -7.81 61.87 17.48
CA ASP A 49 -6.48 62.03 16.90
C ASP A 49 -6.59 61.92 15.37
N ILE A 50 -6.22 63.01 14.67
CA ILE A 50 -6.09 63.00 13.23
C ILE A 50 -4.95 62.01 12.89
N PRO A 51 -5.18 61.01 12.03
CA PRO A 51 -4.17 60.03 11.66
C PRO A 51 -2.91 60.72 11.15
N LYS A 52 -1.76 60.20 11.54
CA LYS A 52 -0.46 60.60 11.01
C LYS A 52 0.00 59.52 10.05
N CYS A 53 0.15 59.85 8.78
CA CYS A 53 0.53 58.90 7.75
C CYS A 53 1.80 59.37 7.07
N VAL A 54 2.56 58.43 6.52
CA VAL A 54 3.61 58.77 5.57
C VAL A 54 2.94 59.16 4.26
N VAL A 55 3.28 60.32 3.71
CA VAL A 55 2.71 60.84 2.47
C VAL A 55 3.83 61.10 1.48
N CYS A 56 3.95 60.27 0.45
CA CYS A 56 4.96 60.42 -0.59
C CYS A 56 4.79 59.46 -1.77
N ASP A 57 5.48 59.84 -2.84
CA ASP A 57 5.74 59.06 -4.04
C ASP A 57 7.24 58.73 -4.06
N MET A 58 7.58 57.44 -4.03
CA MET A 58 8.98 56.97 -3.96
C MET A 58 9.78 57.20 -5.25
N GLU A 59 9.14 57.44 -6.41
CA GLU A 59 9.85 57.83 -7.63
C GLU A 59 10.48 59.21 -7.46
N LYS A 60 9.76 60.12 -6.80
CA LYS A 60 10.21 61.49 -6.53
C LYS A 60 11.04 61.60 -5.26
N ASN A 61 10.74 60.79 -4.25
CA ASN A 61 11.32 60.88 -2.90
C ASN A 61 11.66 59.48 -2.35
N PRO A 62 12.76 58.85 -2.80
CA PRO A 62 13.10 57.48 -2.43
C PRO A 62 13.41 57.31 -0.93
N GLU A 63 13.84 58.37 -0.24
CA GLU A 63 14.15 58.39 1.20
C GLU A 63 12.91 58.43 2.11
N CYS A 64 11.70 58.50 1.54
CA CYS A 64 10.48 58.74 2.30
C CYS A 64 10.18 57.68 3.38
N LEU A 65 10.53 56.41 3.12
CA LEU A 65 10.32 55.32 4.08
C LEU A 65 11.24 55.39 5.31
N GLU A 66 12.28 56.22 5.29
CA GLU A 66 13.23 56.38 6.40
C GLU A 66 13.10 57.74 7.08
N ASP A 67 12.65 58.77 6.35
CA ASP A 67 12.59 60.14 6.85
C ASP A 67 11.24 60.47 7.52
N THR A 68 11.31 61.02 8.73
CA THR A 68 10.15 61.52 9.49
C THR A 68 9.54 62.78 8.90
N LEU A 69 10.24 63.50 8.01
CA LEU A 69 9.72 64.70 7.34
C LEU A 69 8.52 64.43 6.42
N PHE A 70 8.35 63.18 5.98
CA PHE A 70 7.22 62.75 5.16
C PHE A 70 6.00 62.30 5.97
N VAL A 71 6.07 62.37 7.31
CA VAL A 71 4.94 62.08 8.19
C VAL A 71 4.06 63.33 8.30
N GLN A 72 2.82 63.23 7.84
CA GLN A 72 1.85 64.34 7.81
C GLN A 72 0.58 63.97 8.58
N GLU A 73 -0.05 64.96 9.21
CA GLU A 73 -1.42 64.84 9.72
C GLU A 73 -2.38 64.86 8.53
N CYS A 74 -3.28 63.87 8.47
CA CYS A 74 -4.29 63.77 7.43
C CYS A 74 -5.35 64.90 7.53
N LEU A 75 -6.21 65.02 6.52
CA LEU A 75 -7.21 66.11 6.49
C LEU A 75 -8.42 65.78 7.39
N GLU A 76 -8.82 64.52 7.45
CA GLU A 76 -10.02 64.09 8.14
C GLU A 76 -9.71 63.14 9.31
N ALA A 77 -10.48 63.22 10.38
CA ALA A 77 -10.34 62.30 11.52
C ALA A 77 -10.74 60.85 11.18
N THR A 78 -11.48 60.67 10.07
CA THR A 78 -11.89 59.38 9.51
C THR A 78 -10.85 58.77 8.58
N ASP A 79 -9.75 59.48 8.30
CA ASP A 79 -8.74 58.98 7.37
C ASP A 79 -8.07 57.69 7.86
N GLN A 80 -7.61 56.92 6.89
CA GLN A 80 -6.67 55.83 7.09
C GLN A 80 -5.40 56.13 6.30
N CYS A 81 -4.28 55.55 6.72
CA CYS A 81 -3.07 55.57 5.93
C CYS A 81 -3.18 54.49 4.87
N TYR A 82 -2.86 54.81 3.62
CA TYR A 82 -2.79 53.83 2.55
C TYR A 82 -1.36 53.61 2.06
N ARG A 83 -1.14 52.44 1.46
CA ARG A 83 0.03 52.09 0.69
C ARG A 83 -0.37 51.21 -0.49
N TYR A 84 0.21 51.48 -1.64
CA TYR A 84 0.17 50.55 -2.78
C TYR A 84 1.45 50.66 -3.60
N ARG A 85 1.67 49.64 -4.44
CA ARG A 85 2.71 49.64 -5.47
C ARG A 85 2.04 49.66 -6.85
N ASP A 86 2.43 50.57 -7.73
CA ASP A 86 1.86 50.65 -9.07
C ASP A 86 2.46 49.62 -10.06
N ALA A 87 2.02 49.66 -11.32
CA ALA A 87 2.46 48.75 -12.36
C ALA A 87 3.94 48.95 -12.74
N GLU A 88 4.47 50.15 -12.52
CA GLU A 88 5.87 50.56 -12.72
C GLU A 88 6.75 50.25 -11.51
N HIS A 89 6.21 49.58 -10.48
CA HIS A 89 6.87 49.19 -9.24
C HIS A 89 7.22 50.34 -8.29
N VAL A 90 6.61 51.51 -8.44
CA VAL A 90 6.75 52.64 -7.53
C VAL A 90 5.77 52.49 -6.37
N VAL A 91 6.24 52.77 -5.15
CA VAL A 91 5.42 52.74 -3.94
C VAL A 91 4.85 54.14 -3.67
N HIS A 92 3.55 54.17 -3.40
CA HIS A 92 2.79 55.37 -3.11
C HIS A 92 2.17 55.24 -1.71
N LEU A 93 2.34 56.28 -0.90
CA LEU A 93 1.85 56.34 0.48
C LEU A 93 1.07 57.64 0.68
N GLY A 94 -0.05 57.57 1.41
CA GLY A 94 -0.85 58.76 1.68
C GLY A 94 -1.99 58.57 2.68
N CYS A 95 -2.90 59.54 2.69
CA CYS A 95 -4.14 59.54 3.48
C CYS A 95 -5.35 59.28 2.59
N THR A 96 -6.36 58.52 3.05
CA THR A 96 -7.53 58.13 2.23
C THR A 96 -8.36 59.28 1.66
N SER A 97 -8.31 60.48 2.24
CA SER A 97 -8.96 61.69 1.73
C SER A 97 -8.27 62.29 0.50
N GLN A 98 -7.08 61.80 0.14
CA GLN A 98 -6.32 62.32 -1.01
C GLN A 98 -6.88 61.80 -2.34
N GLU A 99 -6.77 62.63 -3.39
CA GLU A 99 -7.31 62.33 -4.73
C GLU A 99 -6.76 61.02 -5.30
N ASP A 100 -5.49 60.74 -5.06
CA ASP A 100 -4.79 59.52 -5.49
C ASP A 100 -5.46 58.25 -4.97
N PHE A 101 -5.89 58.24 -3.70
CA PHE A 101 -6.63 57.11 -3.12
C PHE A 101 -7.96 56.88 -3.82
N THR A 102 -8.74 57.94 -4.02
CA THR A 102 -10.08 57.81 -4.62
C THR A 102 -10.04 57.36 -6.08
N THR A 103 -8.96 57.68 -6.80
CA THR A 103 -8.81 57.36 -8.22
C THR A 103 -8.21 55.97 -8.45
N ILE A 104 -7.27 55.54 -7.60
CA ILE A 104 -6.45 54.35 -7.85
C ILE A 104 -6.82 53.19 -6.92
N CYS A 105 -7.12 53.47 -5.65
CA CYS A 105 -7.31 52.43 -4.65
C CYS A 105 -8.72 51.89 -4.55
N GLN A 106 -9.74 52.62 -5.02
CA GLN A 106 -11.13 52.14 -4.97
C GLN A 106 -11.33 50.91 -5.87
N GLY A 107 -11.29 49.73 -5.25
CA GLY A 107 -11.52 48.44 -5.90
C GLY A 107 -10.26 47.61 -6.20
N SER A 108 -9.06 48.10 -5.86
CA SER A 108 -7.84 47.29 -5.92
C SER A 108 -7.58 46.58 -4.61
N ALA A 109 -7.33 45.27 -4.67
CA ALA A 109 -7.03 44.45 -3.50
C ALA A 109 -5.68 44.82 -2.86
N ASN A 110 -4.67 45.20 -3.65
CA ASN A 110 -3.32 45.53 -3.17
C ASN A 110 -3.12 47.01 -2.81
N CYS A 111 -4.20 47.79 -2.68
CA CYS A 111 -4.15 49.05 -1.96
C CYS A 111 -4.54 48.83 -0.50
N LEU A 112 -3.53 48.75 0.35
CA LEU A 112 -3.69 48.40 1.75
C LEU A 112 -3.91 49.66 2.58
N THR A 113 -4.89 49.62 3.48
CA THR A 113 -5.15 50.68 4.44
C THR A 113 -4.91 50.22 5.87
N CYS A 114 -4.54 51.16 6.74
CA CYS A 114 -4.28 50.89 8.14
C CYS A 114 -4.55 52.16 8.98
N SER A 115 -4.78 52.02 10.29
CA SER A 115 -5.32 53.10 11.13
C SER A 115 -4.41 53.56 12.27
N SER A 116 -3.23 52.96 12.46
CA SER A 116 -2.25 53.46 13.44
C SER A 116 -1.33 54.52 12.83
N ALA A 117 -0.70 55.34 13.66
CA ALA A 117 0.25 56.33 13.17
C ALA A 117 1.40 55.66 12.39
N GLU A 118 1.73 56.20 11.22
CA GLU A 118 2.80 55.76 10.32
C GLU A 118 2.71 54.30 9.88
N CYS A 119 1.53 53.68 10.02
CA CYS A 119 1.35 52.26 9.77
C CYS A 119 1.58 51.85 8.31
N ASN A 120 1.44 52.79 7.38
CA ASN A 120 1.63 52.55 5.97
C ASN A 120 3.11 52.35 5.60
N ARG A 121 4.06 52.59 6.51
CA ARG A 121 5.47 52.18 6.32
C ARG A 121 5.61 50.67 6.13
N ASP A 122 4.76 49.88 6.79
CA ASP A 122 4.85 48.41 6.81
C ASP A 122 3.57 47.72 6.29
N ALA A 123 2.52 48.47 5.95
CA ALA A 123 1.29 47.93 5.37
C ALA A 123 1.49 47.47 3.92
N LYS A 124 2.18 46.34 3.75
CA LYS A 124 2.48 45.71 2.46
C LYS A 124 2.07 44.24 2.45
N PHE A 125 1.66 43.76 1.29
CA PHE A 125 1.48 42.35 1.01
C PHE A 125 2.53 41.93 -0.01
N GLY A 126 3.26 40.86 0.29
CA GLY A 126 4.35 40.40 -0.56
C GLY A 126 4.44 38.89 -0.65
N CYS A 127 4.93 38.42 -1.77
CA CYS A 127 5.09 37.02 -2.11
C CYS A 127 6.53 36.75 -2.49
N TYR A 128 6.96 35.49 -2.34
CA TYR A 128 8.19 35.06 -2.97
C TYR A 128 7.96 34.95 -4.48
N THR A 129 8.91 35.46 -5.26
CA THR A 129 8.89 35.43 -6.72
C THR A 129 10.13 34.72 -7.23
N CYS A 130 9.94 33.78 -8.13
CA CYS A 130 11.02 33.08 -8.81
C CYS A 130 10.50 32.39 -10.06
N ASP A 131 11.42 32.22 -11.02
CA ASP A 131 11.28 31.29 -12.12
C ASP A 131 12.19 30.10 -11.83
N ASP A 132 11.61 28.90 -11.87
CA ASP A 132 12.29 27.63 -11.62
C ASP A 132 12.93 27.51 -10.22
N CYS A 133 12.10 27.60 -9.17
CA CYS A 133 12.54 27.36 -7.79
C CYS A 133 11.59 26.45 -6.98
N THR A 134 12.05 25.23 -6.70
CA THR A 134 11.33 24.24 -5.88
C THR A 134 11.23 24.69 -4.41
N SER A 135 12.16 25.51 -3.93
CA SER A 135 12.15 26.08 -2.58
C SER A 135 12.68 27.50 -2.59
N VAL A 136 12.31 28.27 -1.56
CA VAL A 136 12.78 29.63 -1.38
C VAL A 136 13.89 29.65 -0.34
N GLY A 137 15.04 30.23 -0.69
CA GLY A 137 16.15 30.40 0.26
C GLY A 137 15.88 31.49 1.29
N GLN A 138 16.48 31.38 2.49
CA GLN A 138 16.31 32.37 3.58
C GLN A 138 16.72 33.81 3.23
N THR A 139 17.46 34.01 2.13
CA THR A 139 17.96 35.32 1.70
C THR A 139 17.14 35.97 0.59
N VAL A 140 16.06 35.34 0.12
CA VAL A 140 15.19 35.91 -0.91
C VAL A 140 14.26 36.92 -0.25
N GLU A 141 14.28 38.17 -0.72
CA GLU A 141 13.33 39.18 -0.24
C GLU A 141 11.95 38.96 -0.86
N LEU A 142 10.91 39.27 -0.09
CA LEU A 142 9.53 39.26 -0.57
C LEU A 142 9.31 40.41 -1.56
N GLN A 143 8.78 40.07 -2.74
CA GLN A 143 8.32 41.08 -3.68
C GLN A 143 6.92 41.54 -3.28
N GLU A 144 6.78 42.84 -3.05
CA GLU A 144 5.48 43.47 -2.82
C GLU A 144 4.62 43.42 -4.10
N CYS A 145 3.39 42.95 -3.94
CA CYS A 145 2.45 42.82 -5.05
C CYS A 145 1.97 44.20 -5.52
N ASN A 146 1.77 44.33 -6.83
CA ASN A 146 1.32 45.59 -7.43
C ASN A 146 -0.21 45.73 -7.43
N ILE A 147 -0.68 46.92 -7.80
CA ILE A 147 -2.09 47.31 -7.80
C ILE A 147 -2.98 46.47 -8.74
N LEU A 148 -2.38 45.79 -9.73
CA LEU A 148 -3.09 44.92 -10.68
C LEU A 148 -3.20 43.47 -10.18
N GLN A 149 -2.52 43.15 -9.07
CA GLN A 149 -2.52 41.83 -8.44
C GLN A 149 -3.55 41.77 -7.29
N GLU A 150 -3.82 40.56 -6.82
CA GLU A 150 -4.61 40.29 -5.62
C GLU A 150 -3.70 40.12 -4.39
N ASN A 151 -4.26 40.19 -3.17
CA ASN A 151 -3.56 39.86 -1.92
C ASN A 151 -3.39 38.34 -1.76
N ARG A 152 -2.85 37.67 -2.79
CA ARG A 152 -2.70 36.22 -2.86
C ARG A 152 -1.39 35.87 -3.53
N CYS A 153 -0.68 34.91 -2.96
CA CYS A 153 0.51 34.34 -3.57
C CYS A 153 0.15 33.03 -4.27
N TYR A 154 0.94 32.66 -5.28
CA TYR A 154 0.83 31.36 -5.93
C TYR A 154 2.14 30.58 -5.90
N MET A 155 2.00 29.27 -6.00
CA MET A 155 3.03 28.31 -6.40
C MET A 155 2.47 27.52 -7.58
N GLY A 156 3.21 27.41 -8.66
CA GLY A 156 2.80 26.72 -9.88
C GLY A 156 3.89 25.77 -10.36
N TYR A 157 3.53 24.60 -10.88
CA TYR A 157 4.47 23.68 -11.52
C TYR A 157 3.98 23.32 -12.93
N ASP A 158 4.87 23.43 -13.90
CA ASP A 158 4.64 23.08 -15.30
C ASP A 158 5.35 21.75 -15.60
N LYS A 159 4.59 20.70 -15.97
CA LYS A 159 5.12 19.37 -16.30
C LYS A 159 5.90 19.33 -17.61
N ILE A 160 5.62 20.24 -18.55
CA ILE A 160 6.29 20.31 -19.84
C ILE A 160 7.70 20.85 -19.66
N THR A 161 7.84 21.98 -18.96
CA THR A 161 9.13 22.61 -18.71
C THR A 161 9.85 22.06 -17.48
N LYS A 162 9.11 21.38 -16.58
CA LYS A 162 9.54 20.85 -15.29
C LYS A 162 9.99 21.93 -14.29
N GLN A 163 9.39 23.12 -14.39
CA GLN A 163 9.78 24.28 -13.59
C GLN A 163 8.72 24.62 -12.54
N THR A 164 9.18 25.03 -11.36
CA THR A 164 8.34 25.61 -10.31
C THR A 164 8.39 27.12 -10.38
N HIS A 165 7.24 27.79 -10.44
CA HIS A 165 7.09 29.24 -10.45
C HIS A 165 6.39 29.73 -9.19
N ARG A 166 6.75 30.93 -8.75
CA ARG A 166 6.14 31.58 -7.58
C ARG A 166 5.88 33.04 -7.87
N GLY A 167 4.82 33.59 -7.32
CA GLY A 167 4.61 35.04 -7.35
C GLY A 167 3.28 35.51 -6.80
N CYS A 168 2.98 36.77 -7.11
CA CYS A 168 1.71 37.42 -6.78
C CYS A 168 0.65 37.08 -7.84
N TYR A 169 -0.53 36.66 -7.40
CA TYR A 169 -1.63 36.28 -8.29
C TYR A 169 -2.31 37.52 -8.90
N SER A 170 -2.65 37.48 -10.18
CA SER A 170 -3.26 38.61 -10.92
C SER A 170 -4.60 38.26 -11.60
N GLY A 171 -5.28 37.21 -11.16
CA GLY A 171 -6.49 36.69 -11.83
C GLY A 171 -6.21 35.90 -13.12
N THR A 172 -5.08 36.15 -13.78
CA THR A 172 -4.60 35.41 -14.94
C THR A 172 -3.14 35.00 -14.74
N VAL A 173 -2.92 33.76 -14.36
CA VAL A 173 -1.59 33.12 -14.34
C VAL A 173 -1.51 32.08 -15.46
N PRO A 174 -0.30 31.67 -15.90
CA PRO A 174 -0.16 30.53 -16.80
C PRO A 174 -0.92 29.30 -16.28
N ASP A 175 -1.42 28.49 -17.20
CA ASP A 175 -2.08 27.24 -16.86
C ASP A 175 -1.00 26.23 -16.42
N TYR A 176 -0.85 26.09 -15.11
CA TYR A 176 0.09 25.16 -14.50
C TYR A 176 -0.60 23.83 -14.22
N ASP A 177 0.10 22.71 -14.40
CA ASP A 177 -0.42 21.38 -14.06
C ASP A 177 -0.76 21.25 -12.57
N PHE A 178 0.00 21.95 -11.73
CA PHE A 178 -0.29 22.09 -10.31
C PHE A 178 -0.24 23.55 -9.92
N MET A 179 -1.22 24.00 -9.16
CA MET A 179 -1.25 25.36 -8.64
C MET A 179 -1.86 25.40 -7.25
N GLU A 180 -1.18 26.08 -6.34
CA GLU A 180 -1.70 26.42 -5.02
C GLU A 180 -1.71 27.93 -4.82
N LEU A 181 -2.73 28.41 -4.11
CA LEU A 181 -2.91 29.81 -3.76
C LEU A 181 -2.98 29.95 -2.23
N CYS A 182 -2.43 31.03 -1.72
CA CYS A 182 -2.47 31.33 -0.29
C CYS A 182 -2.56 32.84 -0.04
N ASP A 183 -3.15 33.23 1.10
CA ASP A 183 -3.66 34.59 1.31
C ASP A 183 -2.88 35.38 2.39
N SER A 184 -1.74 34.88 2.87
CA SER A 184 -0.88 35.59 3.83
C SER A 184 0.46 35.98 3.22
N THR A 185 1.05 37.08 3.70
CA THR A 185 2.37 37.53 3.20
C THR A 185 3.42 36.43 3.36
N GLY A 186 4.14 36.14 2.27
CA GLY A 186 5.19 35.12 2.22
C GLY A 186 4.72 33.67 2.38
N CYS A 187 3.42 33.38 2.25
CA CYS A 187 2.88 32.02 2.43
C CYS A 187 3.33 30.99 1.41
N ASN A 188 3.90 31.43 0.29
CA ASN A 188 4.41 30.58 -0.77
C ASN A 188 5.91 30.27 -0.57
N ASP A 189 6.32 29.91 0.65
CA ASP A 189 7.70 29.58 1.03
C ASP A 189 8.00 28.08 1.08
N GLN A 190 6.95 27.26 1.23
CA GLN A 190 7.06 25.81 1.31
C GLN A 190 7.65 25.19 0.04
N ILE A 191 8.28 24.02 0.18
CA ILE A 191 8.76 23.24 -0.97
C ILE A 191 7.56 22.91 -1.86
N PHE A 192 7.71 23.09 -3.18
CA PHE A 192 6.61 22.83 -4.11
C PHE A 192 7.11 22.37 -5.48
N PRO A 193 6.50 21.32 -6.08
CA PRO A 193 5.63 20.36 -5.41
C PRO A 193 6.40 19.47 -4.42
N ASP A 194 5.73 18.93 -3.40
CA ASP A 194 6.34 18.16 -2.30
C ASP A 194 5.77 16.72 -2.17
N HIS A 195 5.12 16.22 -3.21
CA HIS A 195 4.50 14.89 -3.23
C HIS A 195 5.21 13.92 -4.20
N LEU A 196 4.66 12.70 -4.31
CA LEU A 196 5.27 11.58 -5.02
C LEU A 196 5.67 11.92 -6.46
N GLN A 197 6.91 11.59 -6.80
CA GLN A 197 7.43 11.60 -8.17
C GLN A 197 7.48 10.19 -8.74
N CYS A 198 7.05 10.02 -9.98
CA CYS A 198 7.17 8.76 -10.70
C CYS A 198 7.74 9.00 -12.09
N TYR A 199 8.33 7.97 -12.69
CA TYR A 199 8.49 7.95 -14.14
C TYR A 199 7.10 7.83 -14.78
N GLN A 200 6.76 8.76 -15.66
CA GLN A 200 5.47 8.86 -16.33
C GLN A 200 5.70 8.88 -17.84
N CYS A 201 5.35 7.79 -18.52
CA CYS A 201 5.52 7.67 -19.97
C CYS A 201 4.60 6.59 -20.55
N VAL A 202 4.33 6.72 -21.85
CA VAL A 202 3.58 5.76 -22.65
C VAL A 202 4.49 5.31 -23.79
N ASP A 203 4.52 4.01 -24.04
CA ASP A 203 5.35 3.38 -25.09
C ASP A 203 6.86 3.62 -24.89
N CYS A 204 7.30 3.61 -23.63
CA CYS A 204 8.69 3.77 -23.24
C CYS A 204 9.32 2.40 -22.91
N THR A 205 10.45 2.05 -23.52
CA THR A 205 11.17 0.79 -23.17
C THR A 205 12.02 0.94 -21.91
N GLU A 206 12.54 2.15 -21.69
CA GLU A 206 13.40 2.53 -20.57
C GLU A 206 12.86 3.81 -19.92
N ALA A 207 13.09 3.94 -18.62
CA ALA A 207 12.76 5.16 -17.88
C ALA A 207 13.95 6.13 -17.93
N THR A 208 13.68 7.38 -18.28
CA THR A 208 14.69 8.45 -18.35
C THR A 208 14.34 9.60 -17.42
N VAL A 209 15.31 10.46 -17.10
CA VAL A 209 15.07 11.65 -16.25
C VAL A 209 14.02 12.60 -16.87
N THR A 210 13.84 12.56 -18.19
CA THR A 210 12.79 13.34 -18.87
C THR A 210 11.38 12.79 -18.65
N ASP A 211 11.24 11.56 -18.15
CA ASP A 211 9.94 10.96 -17.83
C ASP A 211 9.54 11.21 -16.37
N VAL A 212 10.47 11.65 -15.50
CA VAL A 212 10.18 11.94 -14.09
C VAL A 212 9.23 13.13 -13.98
N ASN A 213 8.08 12.94 -13.35
CA ASN A 213 7.13 14.00 -13.05
C ASN A 213 6.46 13.74 -11.70
N TYR A 214 5.97 14.80 -11.09
CA TYR A 214 5.08 14.72 -9.93
C TYR A 214 3.72 14.12 -10.34
N CYS A 215 3.15 13.29 -9.47
CA CYS A 215 1.85 12.67 -9.69
C CYS A 215 0.73 13.72 -9.71
N SER A 216 -0.16 13.68 -10.71
CA SER A 216 -1.23 14.70 -10.82
C SER A 216 -2.14 14.77 -9.59
N ASN A 217 -2.34 13.64 -8.92
CA ASN A 217 -3.09 13.54 -7.68
C ASN A 217 -2.14 13.48 -6.48
N THR A 218 -2.30 14.38 -5.52
CA THR A 218 -1.49 14.44 -4.30
C THR A 218 -1.77 13.29 -3.33
N GLU A 219 -2.86 12.55 -3.52
CA GLU A 219 -3.17 11.31 -2.79
C GLU A 219 -2.43 10.08 -3.35
N ALA A 220 -1.64 10.22 -4.43
CA ALA A 220 -0.86 9.12 -4.98
C ALA A 220 0.15 8.60 -3.94
N THR A 221 0.10 7.29 -3.70
CA THR A 221 0.96 6.62 -2.70
C THR A 221 2.00 5.70 -3.33
N GLY A 222 1.93 5.46 -4.64
CA GLY A 222 2.88 4.59 -5.32
C GLY A 222 2.92 4.81 -6.82
N CYS A 223 4.01 4.34 -7.41
CA CYS A 223 4.24 4.32 -8.85
C CYS A 223 3.95 2.93 -9.42
N PHE A 224 3.65 2.85 -10.71
CA PHE A 224 3.45 1.58 -11.40
C PHE A 224 4.24 1.49 -12.72
N MET A 225 4.49 0.25 -13.13
CA MET A 225 4.82 -0.15 -14.50
C MET A 225 3.74 -1.13 -14.96
N LEU A 226 3.14 -0.90 -16.12
CA LEU A 226 2.01 -1.66 -16.65
C LEU A 226 2.28 -2.01 -18.11
N GLU A 227 2.15 -3.29 -18.46
CA GLU A 227 2.16 -3.77 -19.83
C GLU A 227 0.71 -3.95 -20.32
N LEU A 228 0.30 -3.12 -21.28
CA LEU A 228 -1.00 -3.24 -21.94
C LEU A 228 -0.85 -4.06 -23.21
N TYR A 229 -1.76 -5.02 -23.41
CA TYR A 229 -1.84 -5.81 -24.63
C TYR A 229 -3.08 -5.40 -25.43
N PHE A 230 -2.88 -5.06 -26.70
CA PHE A 230 -3.96 -4.66 -27.60
C PHE A 230 -4.23 -5.74 -28.64
N GLU A 231 -5.37 -6.42 -28.49
CA GLU A 231 -5.96 -7.23 -29.56
C GLU A 231 -6.77 -6.33 -30.50
N PRO A 232 -6.63 -6.41 -31.83
CA PRO A 232 -6.02 -7.50 -32.62
C PRO A 232 -4.58 -7.25 -33.09
N GLU A 233 -3.99 -6.10 -32.75
CA GLU A 233 -2.69 -5.66 -33.28
C GLU A 233 -1.52 -6.49 -32.73
N GLN A 234 -1.76 -7.27 -31.67
CA GLN A 234 -0.75 -8.05 -30.94
C GLN A 234 0.41 -7.16 -30.47
N SER A 235 0.13 -5.88 -30.24
CA SER A 235 1.10 -4.92 -29.74
C SER A 235 1.05 -4.90 -28.20
N ARG A 236 2.23 -4.73 -27.62
CA ARG A 236 2.41 -4.47 -26.19
C ARG A 236 2.87 -3.03 -26.02
N THR A 237 2.27 -2.30 -25.09
CA THR A 237 2.66 -0.94 -24.75
C THR A 237 2.98 -0.88 -23.27
N LEU A 238 4.18 -0.43 -22.93
CA LEU A 238 4.54 -0.14 -21.55
C LEU A 238 4.01 1.23 -21.16
N VAL A 239 3.33 1.30 -20.02
CA VAL A 239 2.91 2.53 -19.37
C VAL A 239 3.56 2.60 -18.01
N ARG A 240 4.14 3.75 -17.68
CA ARG A 240 4.61 4.09 -16.34
C ARG A 240 3.79 5.25 -15.82
N GLY A 241 3.42 5.21 -14.55
CA GLY A 241 2.57 6.24 -13.98
C GLY A 241 2.45 6.15 -12.46
N CYS A 242 1.49 6.88 -11.94
CA CYS A 242 1.11 6.93 -10.53
C CYS A 242 -0.13 6.06 -10.29
N ASN A 243 -0.26 5.45 -9.11
CA ASN A 243 -1.38 4.55 -8.80
C ASN A 243 -2.78 5.21 -8.80
N THR A 244 -2.85 6.52 -8.99
CA THR A 244 -4.08 7.30 -9.17
C THR A 244 -4.42 7.58 -10.63
N ASP A 245 -3.56 7.23 -11.58
CA ASP A 245 -3.79 7.46 -13.00
C ASP A 245 -4.88 6.51 -13.53
N GLU A 246 -5.63 6.94 -14.53
CA GLU A 246 -6.75 6.16 -15.10
C GLU A 246 -6.30 4.78 -15.61
N GLN A 247 -5.09 4.67 -16.17
CA GLN A 247 -4.56 3.42 -16.70
C GLN A 247 -4.30 2.38 -15.60
N PHE A 248 -4.10 2.82 -14.34
CA PHE A 248 -3.88 1.92 -13.21
C PHE A 248 -5.07 0.98 -12.96
N ALA A 249 -6.28 1.34 -13.40
CA ALA A 249 -7.45 0.45 -13.33
C ALA A 249 -7.26 -0.89 -14.08
N ASN A 250 -6.32 -0.96 -15.03
CA ASN A 250 -5.99 -2.19 -15.77
C ASN A 250 -4.82 -2.98 -15.16
N CYS A 251 -4.27 -2.53 -14.03
CA CYS A 251 -3.16 -3.17 -13.34
C CYS A 251 -3.65 -4.40 -12.57
N GLN A 252 -3.21 -5.57 -13.02
CA GLN A 252 -3.29 -6.84 -12.31
C GLN A 252 -1.89 -7.15 -11.80
N ILE A 253 -1.67 -6.88 -10.51
CA ILE A 253 -0.38 -7.02 -9.83
C ILE A 253 0.17 -8.43 -10.10
N ASP A 254 1.46 -8.48 -10.44
CA ASP A 254 2.21 -9.70 -10.75
C ASP A 254 1.76 -10.46 -12.01
N ARG A 255 0.79 -9.93 -12.78
CA ARG A 255 0.38 -10.49 -14.08
C ARG A 255 0.78 -9.59 -15.24
N ASN A 256 0.37 -8.33 -15.18
CA ASN A 256 0.69 -7.35 -16.22
C ASN A 256 1.25 -6.03 -15.64
N CYS A 257 1.41 -5.92 -14.33
CA CYS A 257 1.99 -4.73 -13.71
C CYS A 257 2.79 -5.02 -12.45
N ARG A 258 3.67 -4.07 -12.10
CA ARG A 258 4.39 -3.98 -10.83
C ARG A 258 4.17 -2.60 -10.21
N THR A 259 4.17 -2.53 -8.88
CA THR A 259 3.99 -1.29 -8.11
C THR A 259 5.10 -1.11 -7.09
N CYS A 260 5.33 0.13 -6.67
CA CYS A 260 6.30 0.47 -5.64
C CYS A 260 5.98 1.82 -4.98
N ASP A 261 6.43 2.03 -3.74
CA ASP A 261 5.90 3.09 -2.87
C ASP A 261 6.93 4.21 -2.55
N ASN A 262 7.83 4.53 -3.49
CA ASN A 262 8.84 5.57 -3.30
C ASN A 262 9.00 6.45 -4.55
N ASP A 263 9.61 7.63 -4.39
CA ASP A 263 9.93 8.49 -5.52
C ASP A 263 10.77 7.75 -6.56
N GLN A 264 10.35 7.85 -7.82
CA GLN A 264 11.06 7.34 -9.00
C GLN A 264 11.37 5.83 -8.91
N CYS A 265 10.58 5.07 -8.13
CA CYS A 265 10.84 3.65 -7.91
C CYS A 265 10.48 2.77 -9.12
N ASN A 266 9.58 3.25 -9.98
CA ASN A 266 9.14 2.54 -11.18
C ASN A 266 10.11 2.76 -12.35
N GLY A 267 11.42 2.80 -12.08
CA GLY A 267 12.48 3.03 -13.06
C GLY A 267 13.10 1.74 -13.64
N GLU A 268 12.63 0.57 -13.21
CA GLU A 268 13.19 -0.73 -13.64
C GLU A 268 13.02 -0.97 -15.14
N LEU A 269 13.84 -1.86 -15.71
CA LEU A 269 13.73 -2.21 -17.14
C LEU A 269 12.43 -2.97 -17.40
N SER A 270 11.81 -2.70 -18.55
CA SER A 270 10.64 -3.46 -19.03
C SER A 270 10.99 -4.87 -19.49
N GLN A 271 12.26 -5.10 -19.81
CA GLN A 271 12.80 -6.39 -20.19
C GLN A 271 13.86 -6.84 -19.18
N VAL A 272 13.61 -7.96 -18.51
CA VAL A 272 14.48 -8.54 -17.48
C VAL A 272 14.72 -10.02 -17.80
N ASP A 273 15.97 -10.45 -17.74
CA ASP A 273 16.30 -11.87 -17.83
C ASP A 273 15.84 -12.59 -16.56
N THR A 274 14.74 -13.33 -16.68
CA THR A 274 14.22 -14.20 -15.63
C THR A 274 14.77 -15.60 -15.81
N PHE A 275 15.24 -16.22 -14.74
CA PHE A 275 15.89 -17.53 -14.76
C PHE A 275 15.08 -18.52 -13.92
N CYS A 276 14.51 -19.53 -14.57
CA CYS A 276 13.70 -20.55 -13.90
C CYS A 276 14.25 -21.95 -14.15
N ASN A 277 13.94 -22.88 -13.25
CA ASN A 277 14.14 -24.30 -13.53
C ASN A 277 12.98 -24.78 -14.41
N GLN A 278 13.30 -25.51 -15.49
CA GLN A 278 12.31 -25.96 -16.46
C GLN A 278 12.30 -27.49 -16.57
N CYS A 279 11.14 -28.10 -16.41
CA CYS A 279 10.99 -29.56 -16.49
C CYS A 279 9.53 -29.95 -16.75
N ASP A 280 9.35 -31.15 -17.29
CA ASP A 280 8.04 -31.77 -17.51
C ASP A 280 8.08 -33.23 -17.02
N GLY A 281 7.18 -33.55 -16.09
CA GLY A 281 7.07 -34.85 -15.44
C GLY A 281 7.87 -34.94 -14.13
N VAL A 282 7.33 -35.68 -13.17
CA VAL A 282 7.88 -35.86 -11.82
C VAL A 282 9.35 -36.29 -11.85
N VAL A 283 9.67 -37.31 -12.66
CA VAL A 283 11.04 -37.84 -12.75
C VAL A 283 12.05 -36.77 -13.18
N ALA A 284 11.70 -35.92 -14.15
CA ALA A 284 12.58 -34.84 -14.60
C ALA A 284 12.68 -33.73 -13.56
N CYS A 285 11.55 -33.38 -12.93
CA CYS A 285 11.44 -32.32 -11.92
C CYS A 285 12.08 -32.62 -10.56
N GLU A 286 12.38 -33.89 -10.29
CA GLU A 286 13.09 -34.37 -9.09
C GLU A 286 14.61 -34.42 -9.26
N GLN A 287 15.13 -34.32 -10.48
CA GLN A 287 16.57 -34.26 -10.71
C GLN A 287 17.09 -32.82 -10.52
N PRO A 288 18.40 -32.63 -10.25
CA PRO A 288 19.03 -31.32 -10.35
C PRO A 288 18.88 -30.76 -11.78
N ILE A 289 18.07 -29.73 -11.93
CA ILE A 289 17.80 -29.07 -13.20
C ILE A 289 18.64 -27.79 -13.29
N PRO A 290 19.38 -27.56 -14.39
CA PRO A 290 20.03 -26.29 -14.62
C PRO A 290 18.98 -25.21 -14.86
N SER A 291 19.19 -24.03 -14.27
CA SER A 291 18.35 -22.88 -14.56
C SER A 291 18.65 -22.32 -15.94
N THR A 292 17.60 -22.03 -16.70
CA THR A 292 17.68 -21.45 -18.05
C THR A 292 16.88 -20.15 -18.11
N PRO A 293 17.31 -19.18 -18.94
CA PRO A 293 16.55 -17.94 -19.12
C PRO A 293 15.19 -18.24 -19.77
N CYS A 294 14.16 -17.52 -19.34
CA CYS A 294 12.84 -17.55 -19.94
C CYS A 294 12.88 -16.98 -21.37
N THR A 295 11.94 -17.42 -22.22
CA THR A 295 11.85 -16.94 -23.60
C THR A 295 11.27 -15.53 -23.65
N ASP A 296 10.17 -15.30 -22.93
CA ASP A 296 9.63 -13.95 -22.74
C ASP A 296 10.42 -13.21 -21.65
N LYS A 297 10.88 -12.00 -21.98
CA LYS A 297 11.68 -11.16 -21.08
C LYS A 297 10.86 -10.09 -20.37
N SER A 298 9.53 -10.07 -20.51
CA SER A 298 8.71 -9.08 -19.83
C SER A 298 9.00 -9.09 -18.33
N PHE A 299 9.05 -7.91 -17.74
CA PHE A 299 9.27 -7.72 -16.31
C PHE A 299 8.19 -8.41 -15.45
N THR A 300 7.06 -8.82 -16.02
CA THR A 300 6.03 -9.57 -15.30
C THR A 300 6.22 -11.08 -15.35
N ASN A 301 7.24 -11.58 -16.05
CA ASN A 301 7.52 -13.01 -16.09
C ASN A 301 7.99 -13.51 -14.71
N GLN A 302 7.54 -14.70 -14.36
CA GLN A 302 7.77 -15.34 -13.07
C GLN A 302 7.98 -16.83 -13.24
N CYS A 303 8.63 -17.46 -12.27
CA CYS A 303 8.76 -18.90 -12.25
C CYS A 303 7.49 -19.54 -11.66
N TYR A 304 7.16 -20.74 -12.14
CA TYR A 304 6.05 -21.52 -11.62
C TYR A 304 6.44 -22.96 -11.26
N LEU A 305 5.62 -23.56 -10.40
CA LEU A 305 5.47 -25.00 -10.20
C LEU A 305 3.99 -25.35 -10.41
N TYR A 306 3.71 -26.28 -11.33
CA TYR A 306 2.39 -26.85 -11.54
C TYR A 306 2.37 -28.32 -11.06
N SER A 307 1.35 -28.70 -10.31
CA SER A 307 1.07 -30.07 -9.86
C SER A 307 -0.43 -30.32 -9.70
N ASP A 308 -1.00 -31.30 -10.41
CA ASP A 308 -2.44 -31.61 -10.34
C ASP A 308 -2.80 -32.82 -9.48
N GLY A 309 -1.82 -33.47 -8.87
CA GLY A 309 -2.03 -34.69 -8.08
C GLY A 309 -2.43 -35.91 -8.92
N THR A 310 -2.23 -35.90 -10.24
CA THR A 310 -2.55 -37.02 -11.14
C THR A 310 -1.41 -37.42 -12.08
N SER A 311 -0.19 -36.94 -11.81
CA SER A 311 1.13 -37.20 -12.43
C SER A 311 1.70 -36.03 -13.23
N ALA A 312 0.93 -34.96 -13.43
CA ALA A 312 1.48 -33.76 -14.04
C ALA A 312 2.27 -32.99 -12.98
N MET A 313 3.58 -32.87 -13.20
CA MET A 313 4.43 -31.93 -12.49
C MET A 313 5.22 -31.17 -13.54
N LYS A 314 5.15 -29.83 -13.51
CA LYS A 314 5.87 -28.97 -14.45
C LYS A 314 6.47 -27.78 -13.74
N LYS A 315 7.62 -27.34 -14.22
CA LYS A 315 8.25 -26.09 -13.77
C LYS A 315 8.63 -25.29 -15.00
N GLY A 316 8.58 -23.97 -14.90
CA GLY A 316 9.06 -23.10 -15.96
C GLY A 316 8.73 -21.64 -15.71
N CYS A 317 8.59 -20.89 -16.80
CA CYS A 317 8.24 -19.47 -16.79
C CYS A 317 6.77 -19.29 -17.17
N VAL A 318 6.02 -18.48 -16.43
CA VAL A 318 4.56 -18.35 -16.62
C VAL A 318 4.19 -17.77 -17.98
N LEU A 319 4.96 -16.84 -18.52
CA LEU A 319 4.69 -16.25 -19.84
C LEU A 319 5.12 -17.14 -21.01
N ASP A 320 5.84 -18.23 -20.75
CA ASP A 320 6.16 -19.25 -21.75
C ASP A 320 5.06 -20.34 -21.84
N LEU A 321 4.06 -20.29 -20.95
CA LEU A 321 2.89 -21.19 -20.97
C LEU A 321 1.87 -20.79 -22.04
N ASP A 322 0.99 -21.72 -22.38
CA ASP A 322 -0.24 -21.35 -23.08
C ASP A 322 -1.13 -20.48 -22.17
N PRO A 323 -1.94 -19.56 -22.73
CA PRO A 323 -2.75 -18.64 -21.93
C PRO A 323 -3.69 -19.32 -20.94
N THR A 324 -4.22 -20.50 -21.27
CA THR A 324 -5.18 -21.20 -20.39
C THR A 324 -4.50 -21.80 -19.16
N MET A 325 -3.27 -22.30 -19.31
CA MET A 325 -2.47 -22.79 -18.20
C MET A 325 -1.86 -21.63 -17.39
N ALA A 326 -1.49 -20.52 -18.04
CA ALA A 326 -1.06 -19.32 -17.35
C ALA A 326 -2.17 -18.76 -16.43
N ASP A 327 -3.41 -18.74 -16.90
CA ASP A 327 -4.57 -18.31 -16.10
C ASP A 327 -4.77 -19.15 -14.84
N VAL A 328 -4.50 -20.47 -14.90
CA VAL A 328 -4.50 -21.34 -13.71
C VAL A 328 -3.44 -20.90 -12.69
N CYS A 329 -2.29 -20.42 -13.14
CA CYS A 329 -1.23 -19.93 -12.27
C CYS A 329 -1.51 -18.53 -11.68
N TYR A 330 -2.28 -17.71 -12.38
CA TYR A 330 -2.71 -16.41 -11.87
C TYR A 330 -3.90 -16.50 -10.90
N ASP A 331 -4.65 -17.60 -10.93
CA ASP A 331 -5.72 -17.87 -9.96
C ASP A 331 -5.11 -18.36 -8.62
N GLN A 332 -5.03 -17.45 -7.64
CA GLN A 332 -4.52 -17.77 -6.31
C GLN A 332 -5.35 -18.83 -5.56
N SER A 333 -6.61 -19.04 -5.96
CA SER A 333 -7.46 -20.10 -5.38
C SER A 333 -7.17 -21.47 -5.96
N ASP A 334 -6.45 -21.55 -7.07
CA ASP A 334 -6.04 -22.80 -7.68
C ASP A 334 -4.74 -23.29 -7.03
N GLU A 335 -4.84 -24.36 -6.26
CA GLU A 335 -3.67 -24.96 -5.60
C GLU A 335 -2.74 -25.69 -6.56
N ARG A 336 -3.17 -25.93 -7.81
CA ARG A 336 -2.39 -26.69 -8.78
C ARG A 336 -1.20 -25.93 -9.30
N CYS A 337 -1.17 -24.60 -9.21
CA CYS A 337 -0.03 -23.82 -9.66
C CYS A 337 0.40 -22.80 -8.61
N LYS A 338 1.71 -22.73 -8.38
CA LYS A 338 2.34 -21.75 -7.48
C LYS A 338 3.35 -20.94 -8.26
N LEU A 339 3.19 -19.62 -8.22
CA LEU A 339 4.12 -18.65 -8.78
C LEU A 339 5.14 -18.22 -7.72
N CYS A 340 6.33 -17.86 -8.19
CA CYS A 340 7.32 -17.19 -7.37
C CYS A 340 8.14 -16.20 -8.24
N PRO A 341 8.41 -14.98 -7.74
CA PRO A 341 8.96 -13.91 -8.57
C PRO A 341 10.50 -13.95 -8.70
N ASP A 342 11.19 -14.60 -7.76
CA ASP A 342 12.65 -14.57 -7.72
C ASP A 342 13.29 -15.53 -8.73
N ASN A 343 14.49 -15.18 -9.20
CA ASN A 343 15.28 -16.09 -10.02
C ASN A 343 15.54 -17.42 -9.29
N GLN A 344 15.24 -18.53 -9.97
CA GLN A 344 15.43 -19.90 -9.49
C GLN A 344 14.61 -20.26 -8.25
N CYS A 345 13.57 -19.50 -7.91
CA CYS A 345 12.72 -19.80 -6.75
C CYS A 345 11.99 -21.15 -6.87
N ASN A 346 11.69 -21.59 -8.09
CA ASN A 346 11.05 -22.88 -8.34
C ASN A 346 12.04 -24.07 -8.34
N ARG A 347 13.29 -23.88 -7.92
CA ARG A 347 14.32 -24.92 -7.90
C ARG A 347 13.95 -26.12 -7.02
N LYS A 348 13.37 -25.85 -5.85
CA LYS A 348 13.00 -26.84 -4.84
C LYS A 348 11.49 -26.88 -4.68
N HIS A 349 11.00 -27.98 -4.15
CA HIS A 349 9.59 -28.22 -3.92
C HIS A 349 9.43 -29.24 -2.80
N CYS A 350 8.30 -29.20 -2.12
CA CYS A 350 7.91 -30.14 -1.07
C CYS A 350 6.78 -31.04 -1.60
N VAL A 351 6.69 -32.29 -1.12
CA VAL A 351 5.46 -33.09 -1.24
C VAL A 351 4.41 -32.49 -0.32
N GLN A 352 3.18 -32.33 -0.82
CA GLN A 352 2.04 -31.86 -0.05
C GLN A 352 0.97 -32.94 0.03
N CYS A 353 0.63 -33.40 1.23
CA CYS A 353 -0.47 -34.34 1.45
C CYS A 353 -0.85 -34.46 2.93
N ASP A 354 -2.05 -34.98 3.19
CA ASP A 354 -2.51 -35.39 4.51
C ASP A 354 -3.13 -36.79 4.43
N THR A 355 -2.70 -37.72 5.27
CA THR A 355 -3.26 -39.08 5.31
C THR A 355 -4.75 -39.09 5.65
N HIS A 356 -5.26 -38.05 6.32
CA HIS A 356 -6.69 -37.89 6.59
C HIS A 356 -7.52 -37.76 5.30
N THR A 357 -6.98 -37.07 4.28
CA THR A 357 -7.68 -36.81 3.01
C THR A 357 -7.19 -37.69 1.87
N ASP A 358 -5.87 -37.90 1.80
CA ASP A 358 -5.17 -38.57 0.68
C ASP A 358 -4.85 -40.04 0.98
N GLY A 359 -5.09 -40.50 2.22
CA GLY A 359 -4.91 -41.89 2.63
C GLY A 359 -3.48 -42.41 2.40
N MET A 360 -3.39 -43.64 1.90
CA MET A 360 -2.12 -44.36 1.77
C MET A 360 -1.11 -43.72 0.81
N VAL A 361 -1.58 -42.90 -0.13
CA VAL A 361 -0.69 -42.16 -1.03
C VAL A 361 0.23 -41.25 -0.21
N CYS A 362 -0.28 -40.62 0.84
CA CYS A 362 0.52 -39.75 1.71
C CYS A 362 1.46 -40.51 2.64
N VAL A 363 1.06 -41.71 3.09
CA VAL A 363 1.88 -42.56 3.95
C VAL A 363 3.14 -43.02 3.22
N VAL A 364 2.96 -43.56 2.01
CA VAL A 364 4.07 -44.09 1.21
C VAL A 364 4.84 -42.96 0.53
N ALA A 365 4.12 -41.95 0.03
CA ALA A 365 4.67 -40.84 -0.74
C ALA A 365 5.71 -41.29 -1.78
N ASP A 366 5.37 -42.32 -2.56
CA ASP A 366 6.21 -42.84 -3.63
C ASP A 366 6.17 -41.88 -4.82
N LYS A 367 7.33 -41.29 -5.13
CA LYS A 367 7.50 -40.34 -6.24
C LYS A 367 7.23 -40.96 -7.61
N THR A 368 7.19 -42.28 -7.72
CA THR A 368 6.84 -42.98 -8.96
C THR A 368 5.32 -43.15 -9.13
N MET A 369 4.54 -42.91 -8.08
CA MET A 369 3.08 -43.00 -8.09
C MET A 369 2.47 -41.66 -8.54
N ALA A 370 1.47 -41.76 -9.42
CA ALA A 370 0.84 -40.61 -10.07
C ALA A 370 0.11 -39.63 -9.12
N ALA A 371 -0.17 -39.99 -7.87
CA ALA A 371 -1.16 -39.30 -7.05
C ALA A 371 -0.60 -38.22 -6.09
N LEU A 372 0.69 -37.87 -6.19
CA LEU A 372 1.29 -36.87 -5.28
C LEU A 372 1.14 -35.44 -5.78
N ARG A 373 0.86 -34.54 -4.83
CA ARG A 373 0.89 -33.10 -5.03
C ARG A 373 2.21 -32.52 -4.54
N TYR A 374 2.62 -31.44 -5.20
CA TYR A 374 3.86 -30.75 -4.90
C TYR A 374 3.61 -29.25 -4.77
N THR A 375 4.37 -28.60 -3.90
CA THR A 375 4.24 -27.18 -3.60
C THR A 375 5.59 -26.48 -3.47
N LEU A 376 5.61 -25.15 -3.61
CA LEU A 376 6.76 -24.29 -3.35
C LEU A 376 6.72 -23.78 -1.91
N CYS A 377 7.90 -23.71 -1.28
CA CYS A 377 8.04 -23.53 0.16
C CYS A 377 8.86 -22.25 0.42
N ALA A 378 8.33 -21.33 1.22
CA ALA A 378 9.01 -20.09 1.60
C ALA A 378 10.22 -20.39 2.47
N GLY A 379 11.40 -20.51 1.84
CA GLY A 379 12.65 -20.87 2.52
C GLY A 379 13.17 -22.28 2.22
N ASP A 380 12.57 -22.99 1.26
CA ASP A 380 13.06 -24.27 0.74
C ASP A 380 13.08 -25.43 1.76
N VAL A 381 12.32 -25.34 2.87
CA VAL A 381 12.26 -26.39 3.91
C VAL A 381 10.94 -27.17 3.82
N CYS A 382 11.04 -28.47 3.60
CA CYS A 382 9.95 -29.42 3.69
C CYS A 382 9.83 -29.95 5.12
N ARG A 383 8.61 -30.23 5.56
CA ARG A 383 8.35 -30.93 6.81
C ARG A 383 7.37 -32.09 6.60
N MET A 384 7.61 -33.14 7.36
CA MET A 384 6.69 -34.28 7.53
C MET A 384 6.45 -34.46 9.03
N GLU A 385 5.19 -34.65 9.43
CA GLU A 385 4.79 -34.72 10.84
C GLU A 385 3.68 -35.75 11.03
N ILE A 386 3.72 -36.44 12.17
CA ILE A 386 2.61 -37.20 12.72
C ILE A 386 1.78 -36.30 13.62
N THR A 387 0.54 -36.06 13.20
CA THR A 387 -0.45 -35.31 13.97
C THR A 387 -0.80 -36.01 15.28
N ALA A 388 -1.47 -35.30 16.19
CA ALA A 388 -1.91 -35.88 17.47
C ALA A 388 -2.84 -37.10 17.28
N GLU A 389 -3.56 -37.15 16.16
CA GLU A 389 -4.47 -38.24 15.78
C GLU A 389 -3.76 -39.41 15.08
N GLY A 390 -2.46 -39.28 14.78
CA GLY A 390 -1.64 -40.33 14.15
C GLY A 390 -1.56 -40.26 12.62
N HIS A 391 -2.15 -39.25 11.98
CA HIS A 391 -2.04 -39.04 10.53
C HIS A 391 -0.67 -38.47 10.15
N THR A 392 -0.11 -38.91 9.02
CA THR A 392 1.04 -38.24 8.39
C THR A 392 0.56 -37.04 7.59
N LYS A 393 1.12 -35.88 7.90
CA LYS A 393 0.99 -34.64 7.13
C LYS A 393 2.33 -34.23 6.56
N ARG A 394 2.36 -33.80 5.30
CA ARG A 394 3.55 -33.33 4.58
C ARG A 394 3.24 -31.99 3.95
N ASP A 395 4.09 -31.01 4.20
CA ASP A 395 3.93 -29.67 3.64
C ASP A 395 5.22 -28.86 3.77
N CYS A 396 5.17 -27.59 3.36
CA CYS A 396 6.18 -26.59 3.66
C CYS A 396 6.29 -26.34 5.17
N LEU A 397 7.48 -26.04 5.68
CA LEU A 397 7.71 -25.74 7.11
C LEU A 397 6.79 -24.62 7.64
N GLU A 398 6.56 -23.57 6.85
CA GLU A 398 5.72 -22.43 7.23
C GLU A 398 4.25 -22.79 7.51
N ASN A 399 3.79 -23.95 7.04
CA ASN A 399 2.43 -24.45 7.28
C ASN A 399 2.32 -25.21 8.62
N PHE A 400 3.39 -25.26 9.42
CA PHE A 400 3.43 -25.85 10.75
C PHE A 400 3.72 -24.78 11.81
N THR A 401 2.86 -24.70 12.81
CA THR A 401 2.98 -23.67 13.87
C THR A 401 3.87 -24.10 15.03
N ASN A 402 4.01 -25.40 15.25
CA ASN A 402 4.72 -25.95 16.40
C ASN A 402 6.15 -26.32 16.00
N PRO A 403 7.13 -26.19 16.91
CA PRO A 403 8.48 -26.72 16.70
C PRO A 403 8.45 -28.20 16.33
N CYS A 404 9.45 -28.65 15.57
CA CYS A 404 9.55 -30.05 15.23
C CYS A 404 10.07 -30.87 16.43
N GLU A 405 9.20 -31.70 17.03
CA GLU A 405 9.54 -32.60 18.12
C GLU A 405 10.25 -33.88 17.61
N PRO A 406 11.35 -34.31 18.25
CA PRO A 406 12.07 -35.51 17.83
C PRO A 406 11.16 -36.76 17.82
N GLY A 407 11.11 -37.44 16.67
CA GLY A 407 10.38 -38.70 16.50
C GLY A 407 8.93 -38.54 16.02
N SER A 408 8.33 -37.36 16.10
CA SER A 408 7.01 -37.09 15.50
C SER A 408 7.12 -36.29 14.19
N CYS A 409 8.27 -35.69 13.88
CA CYS A 409 8.47 -34.99 12.61
C CYS A 409 9.93 -35.00 12.15
N VAL A 410 10.13 -34.64 10.88
CA VAL A 410 11.42 -34.44 10.23
C VAL A 410 11.33 -33.23 9.31
N GLU A 411 12.38 -32.41 9.33
CA GLU A 411 12.57 -31.28 8.42
C GLU A 411 13.71 -31.60 7.43
N SER A 412 13.54 -31.19 6.18
CA SER A 412 14.48 -31.50 5.10
C SER A 412 14.50 -30.37 4.05
N ILE A 413 15.60 -30.23 3.31
CA ILE A 413 15.81 -29.09 2.41
C ILE A 413 16.01 -29.47 0.93
N GLU A 414 16.05 -30.76 0.65
CA GLU A 414 16.23 -31.27 -0.72
C GLU A 414 14.89 -31.36 -1.44
N SER A 415 14.93 -31.33 -2.77
CA SER A 415 13.72 -31.38 -3.58
C SER A 415 12.91 -32.67 -3.34
N GLY A 416 11.63 -32.54 -3.01
CA GLY A 416 10.75 -33.66 -2.66
C GLY A 416 11.29 -34.54 -1.53
N SER A 417 12.13 -34.00 -0.65
CA SER A 417 12.88 -34.80 0.35
C SER A 417 12.01 -35.32 1.48
N ASN A 418 10.87 -34.70 1.71
CA ASN A 418 9.82 -35.18 2.59
C ASN A 418 8.96 -36.27 1.91
N ALA A 419 9.48 -37.06 0.97
CA ALA A 419 8.81 -38.21 0.38
C ALA A 419 9.22 -39.53 1.08
N GLY A 420 8.64 -40.66 0.67
CA GLY A 420 8.92 -41.97 1.26
C GLY A 420 8.19 -42.23 2.59
N ILE A 421 8.27 -43.46 3.08
CA ILE A 421 7.52 -43.93 4.26
C ILE A 421 7.94 -43.16 5.52
N PHE A 422 6.95 -42.66 6.27
CA PHE A 422 7.17 -41.95 7.53
C PHE A 422 6.08 -42.26 8.58
N PRO A 423 6.46 -42.57 9.84
CA PRO A 423 7.83 -42.79 10.31
C PRO A 423 8.45 -44.06 9.72
N ALA A 424 9.77 -44.24 9.83
CA ALA A 424 10.48 -45.35 9.18
C ALA A 424 10.11 -46.73 9.75
N ASP A 425 9.61 -46.77 10.97
CA ASP A 425 9.13 -47.93 11.72
C ASP A 425 7.60 -48.08 11.64
N ARG A 426 6.95 -47.44 10.67
CA ARG A 426 5.50 -47.56 10.49
C ARG A 426 5.09 -49.01 10.23
N ARG A 427 4.18 -49.50 11.07
CA ARG A 427 3.65 -50.87 11.07
C ARG A 427 3.08 -51.28 9.70
N GLN A 428 3.40 -52.49 9.26
CA GLN A 428 2.79 -53.12 8.10
C GLN A 428 1.98 -54.34 8.52
N CYS A 429 0.72 -54.44 8.09
CA CYS A 429 -0.19 -55.53 8.43
C CYS A 429 -0.91 -56.05 7.19
N PHE A 430 -1.37 -57.30 7.23
CA PHE A 430 -2.38 -57.78 6.30
C PHE A 430 -3.73 -57.14 6.65
N GLN A 431 -4.37 -56.53 5.67
CA GLN A 431 -5.65 -55.83 5.86
C GLN A 431 -6.69 -56.42 4.93
N CYS A 432 -7.72 -57.08 5.47
CA CYS A 432 -8.76 -57.71 4.68
C CYS A 432 -10.02 -57.98 5.51
N THR A 433 -11.14 -58.25 4.83
CA THR A 433 -12.39 -58.71 5.46
C THR A 433 -13.05 -59.80 4.62
N GLY A 434 -13.59 -60.83 5.29
CA GLY A 434 -14.38 -61.89 4.66
C GLY A 434 -13.56 -63.08 4.16
N GLU A 435 -14.10 -63.81 3.18
CA GLU A 435 -13.63 -65.16 2.81
C GLU A 435 -12.14 -65.23 2.43
N SER A 436 -11.59 -64.18 1.81
CA SER A 436 -10.16 -64.13 1.43
C SER A 436 -9.21 -64.07 2.62
N CYS A 437 -9.69 -63.72 3.81
CA CYS A 437 -8.86 -63.63 5.02
C CYS A 437 -8.64 -64.96 5.73
N TRP A 438 -9.41 -66.01 5.41
CA TRP A 438 -9.30 -67.31 6.10
C TRP A 438 -7.99 -68.03 5.77
N GLN A 439 -7.47 -67.82 4.56
CA GLN A 439 -6.23 -68.42 4.09
C GLN A 439 -5.00 -67.70 4.66
N GLU A 440 -3.86 -68.39 4.62
CA GLU A 440 -2.57 -67.79 4.93
C GLU A 440 -2.29 -66.65 3.94
N GLN A 441 -1.79 -65.53 4.46
CA GLN A 441 -1.53 -64.34 3.64
C GLN A 441 -0.06 -64.31 3.20
N GLU A 442 0.16 -64.07 1.91
CA GLU A 442 1.52 -64.03 1.33
C GLU A 442 2.13 -62.61 1.46
N GLU A 443 3.32 -62.53 2.07
CA GLU A 443 4.06 -61.27 2.27
C GLU A 443 4.28 -60.49 0.96
N ALA A 444 4.49 -61.18 -0.15
CA ALA A 444 4.78 -60.58 -1.44
C ALA A 444 3.62 -59.77 -2.05
N THR A 445 2.38 -59.97 -1.58
CA THR A 445 1.19 -59.39 -2.25
C THR A 445 0.13 -58.79 -1.33
N GLY A 446 0.16 -59.02 -0.01
CA GLY A 446 -0.97 -58.65 0.87
C GLY A 446 -0.68 -57.64 1.99
N GLY A 447 0.58 -57.26 2.23
CA GLY A 447 0.94 -56.38 3.35
C GLY A 447 0.73 -54.89 3.04
N HIS A 448 -0.05 -54.19 3.86
CA HIS A 448 -0.29 -52.75 3.73
C HIS A 448 0.16 -51.99 5.00
N TYR A 449 0.77 -50.81 4.82
CA TYR A 449 1.10 -49.95 5.95
C TYR A 449 -0.16 -49.49 6.68
N CYS A 450 -0.08 -49.37 7.99
CA CYS A 450 -1.16 -48.81 8.80
C CYS A 450 -1.35 -47.32 8.48
N PRO A 451 -2.58 -46.84 8.22
CA PRO A 451 -2.85 -45.44 7.94
C PRO A 451 -2.51 -44.52 9.12
N LEU A 452 -2.80 -44.95 10.35
CA LEU A 452 -2.50 -44.22 11.58
C LEU A 452 -1.25 -44.76 12.27
N TYR A 453 -0.44 -43.86 12.83
CA TYR A 453 0.74 -44.18 13.63
C TYR A 453 0.55 -43.72 15.08
N ARG A 454 0.64 -44.64 16.04
CA ARG A 454 0.63 -44.34 17.49
C ARG A 454 1.88 -44.85 18.20
N GLY A 455 2.91 -45.23 17.45
CA GLY A 455 4.22 -45.60 17.98
C GLY A 455 4.42 -47.10 18.15
N ALA A 456 5.25 -47.48 19.12
CA ALA A 456 5.66 -48.87 19.34
C ALA A 456 4.51 -49.82 19.72
N GLU A 457 3.37 -49.28 20.18
CA GLU A 457 2.17 -50.04 20.55
C GLU A 457 1.29 -50.39 19.33
N ASP A 458 1.65 -49.93 18.14
CA ASP A 458 0.94 -50.26 16.91
C ASP A 458 1.13 -51.74 16.60
N GLY A 459 0.01 -52.45 16.46
CA GLY A 459 -0.03 -53.89 16.24
C GLY A 459 -0.89 -54.29 15.05
N CYS A 460 -0.67 -55.51 14.59
CA CYS A 460 -1.52 -56.19 13.62
C CYS A 460 -2.49 -57.11 14.36
N TYR A 461 -3.77 -57.10 13.97
CA TYR A 461 -4.77 -57.95 14.59
C TYR A 461 -5.42 -58.94 13.61
N ILE A 462 -5.97 -60.00 14.19
CA ILE A 462 -6.92 -60.93 13.60
C ILE A 462 -8.14 -60.97 14.53
N TYR A 463 -9.31 -60.62 14.00
CA TYR A 463 -10.61 -60.86 14.63
C TYR A 463 -11.25 -62.08 13.95
N ASN A 464 -11.68 -63.06 14.73
CA ASN A 464 -12.32 -64.28 14.26
C ASN A 464 -13.34 -64.79 15.30
N ASP A 465 -14.63 -64.59 15.05
CA ASP A 465 -15.74 -65.12 15.87
C ASP A 465 -16.26 -66.48 15.38
N GLY A 466 -15.54 -67.12 14.46
CA GLY A 466 -15.91 -68.37 13.81
C GLY A 466 -16.83 -68.23 12.59
N SER A 467 -17.44 -67.05 12.39
CA SER A 467 -18.30 -66.72 11.22
C SER A 467 -17.73 -65.59 10.37
N THR A 468 -17.09 -64.61 11.01
CA THR A 468 -16.50 -63.43 10.40
C THR A 468 -15.02 -63.39 10.71
N ILE A 469 -14.22 -63.02 9.71
CA ILE A 469 -12.79 -62.78 9.87
C ILE A 469 -12.41 -61.39 9.34
N VAL A 470 -11.65 -60.67 10.15
CA VAL A 470 -11.08 -59.36 9.81
C VAL A 470 -9.63 -59.34 10.22
N ARG A 471 -8.77 -58.81 9.35
CA ARG A 471 -7.36 -58.54 9.64
C ARG A 471 -7.13 -57.05 9.44
N GLY A 472 -6.38 -56.41 10.33
CA GLY A 472 -6.14 -54.97 10.24
C GLY A 472 -5.10 -54.45 11.22
N CYS A 473 -5.00 -53.13 11.32
CA CYS A 473 -4.14 -52.45 12.28
C CYS A 473 -4.91 -52.11 13.55
N THR A 474 -4.31 -52.25 14.73
CA THR A 474 -4.95 -51.91 16.01
C THR A 474 -5.22 -50.42 16.16
N THR A 475 -4.51 -49.58 15.39
CA THR A 475 -4.67 -48.13 15.40
C THR A 475 -5.86 -47.63 14.60
N ASP A 476 -6.42 -48.46 13.72
CA ASP A 476 -7.53 -48.06 12.85
C ASP A 476 -8.78 -47.73 13.69
N PRO A 477 -9.51 -46.64 13.39
CA PRO A 477 -10.74 -46.31 14.12
C PRO A 477 -11.82 -47.39 14.05
N ALA A 478 -11.75 -48.25 13.02
CA ALA A 478 -12.64 -49.38 12.80
C ALA A 478 -12.03 -50.72 13.26
N ALA A 479 -10.93 -50.71 14.01
CA ALA A 479 -10.30 -51.93 14.52
C ALA A 479 -11.26 -52.72 15.41
N MET A 480 -11.44 -54.00 15.10
CA MET A 480 -12.25 -54.93 15.92
C MET A 480 -11.49 -55.44 17.14
N CYS A 481 -10.16 -55.35 17.12
CA CYS A 481 -9.28 -55.68 18.22
C CYS A 481 -8.28 -54.53 18.42
N VAL A 482 -8.21 -54.02 19.63
CA VAL A 482 -7.30 -52.92 20.02
C VAL A 482 -6.18 -53.38 20.95
N GLY A 483 -6.19 -54.65 21.37
CA GLY A 483 -5.15 -55.24 22.22
C GLY A 483 -5.33 -54.93 23.70
N ASP A 484 -6.55 -54.61 24.14
CA ASP A 484 -6.87 -54.26 25.52
C ASP A 484 -7.97 -55.14 26.13
N ALA A 485 -8.38 -54.83 27.37
CA ALA A 485 -9.38 -55.61 28.10
C ALA A 485 -10.80 -55.52 27.52
N ASN A 486 -11.03 -54.64 26.54
CA ASN A 486 -12.32 -54.49 25.85
C ASN A 486 -12.43 -55.40 24.62
N ASP A 487 -11.35 -56.08 24.21
CA ASP A 487 -11.38 -57.02 23.10
C ASP A 487 -12.32 -58.20 23.40
N PRO A 488 -13.12 -58.66 22.41
CA PRO A 488 -13.96 -59.85 22.54
C PRO A 488 -13.14 -61.07 23.01
N PRO A 489 -13.47 -61.68 24.16
CA PRO A 489 -12.65 -62.73 24.75
C PRO A 489 -12.58 -63.97 23.87
N GLY A 490 -11.39 -64.25 23.34
CA GLY A 490 -11.12 -65.44 22.53
C GLY A 490 -11.26 -65.25 21.01
N ASP A 491 -11.77 -64.11 20.56
CA ASP A 491 -11.95 -63.83 19.12
C ASP A 491 -10.83 -62.95 18.55
N CYS A 492 -10.01 -62.32 19.41
CA CYS A 492 -8.93 -61.41 19.02
C CYS A 492 -7.53 -61.99 19.23
N THR A 493 -6.69 -61.86 18.21
CA THR A 493 -5.23 -62.08 18.30
C THR A 493 -4.51 -60.81 17.84
N VAL A 494 -3.64 -60.26 18.69
CA VAL A 494 -2.87 -59.04 18.40
C VAL A 494 -1.37 -59.34 18.52
N SER A 495 -0.58 -58.79 17.61
CA SER A 495 0.88 -58.91 17.61
C SER A 495 1.53 -57.58 17.22
N LEU A 496 2.68 -57.27 17.80
CA LEU A 496 3.45 -56.04 17.57
C LEU A 496 4.56 -56.23 16.53
N GLU A 497 4.51 -57.30 15.75
CA GLU A 497 5.46 -57.57 14.66
C GLU A 497 4.81 -57.29 13.30
N ASP A 498 5.60 -56.80 12.34
CA ASP A 498 5.12 -56.57 10.97
C ASP A 498 4.63 -57.88 10.36
N LEU A 499 3.52 -57.80 9.63
CA LEU A 499 2.95 -58.91 8.85
C LEU A 499 2.64 -60.16 9.68
N SER A 500 2.64 -60.06 11.01
CA SER A 500 2.45 -61.18 11.93
C SER A 500 1.02 -61.71 11.94
N ASN A 501 0.08 -60.96 11.38
CA ASN A 501 -1.30 -61.40 11.17
C ASN A 501 -1.48 -62.15 9.83
N SER A 502 -0.53 -63.01 9.43
CA SER A 502 -0.59 -63.82 8.20
C SER A 502 -1.25 -65.18 8.37
N ALA A 503 -1.19 -65.76 9.57
CA ALA A 503 -1.52 -67.16 9.82
C ALA A 503 -2.96 -67.51 9.41
N ALA A 504 -3.14 -68.64 8.71
CA ALA A 504 -4.45 -69.16 8.33
C ALA A 504 -5.37 -69.38 9.55
N GLN A 505 -6.67 -69.20 9.37
CA GLN A 505 -7.68 -69.33 10.41
C GLN A 505 -8.71 -70.41 10.05
N ALA A 506 -9.24 -71.09 11.06
CA ALA A 506 -10.27 -72.10 10.86
C ALA A 506 -11.66 -71.47 10.96
N GLN A 507 -12.51 -71.72 9.96
CA GLN A 507 -13.93 -71.41 10.02
C GLN A 507 -14.63 -72.48 10.87
N THR A 508 -15.45 -72.05 11.84
CA THR A 508 -16.24 -73.01 12.61
C THR A 508 -17.34 -73.53 11.67
N PRO A 509 -17.45 -74.85 11.41
CA PRO A 509 -18.48 -75.34 10.50
C PRO A 509 -19.85 -74.96 11.04
N MET A 510 -20.59 -74.14 10.28
CA MET A 510 -21.99 -73.86 10.57
C MET A 510 -22.76 -75.19 10.52
N THR A 511 -23.05 -75.76 11.69
CA THR A 511 -23.95 -76.90 11.77
C THR A 511 -25.37 -76.36 11.58
N CYS A 512 -25.98 -76.64 10.44
CA CYS A 512 -27.35 -76.21 10.09
C CYS A 512 -28.47 -76.80 10.99
N TYR A 513 -28.16 -77.24 12.21
CA TYR A 513 -29.06 -77.98 13.09
C TYR A 513 -29.52 -77.22 14.33
N ALA A 514 -29.03 -76.01 14.59
CA ALA A 514 -29.59 -75.13 15.61
C ALA A 514 -30.39 -74.02 14.91
N ASP A 515 -31.71 -74.11 15.04
CA ASP A 515 -32.72 -73.11 14.64
C ASP A 515 -33.13 -73.03 13.16
N CYS A 516 -33.81 -74.09 12.68
CA CYS A 516 -34.92 -73.92 11.74
C CYS A 516 -36.24 -74.01 12.54
N PRO A 517 -37.22 -73.10 12.33
CA PRO A 517 -38.43 -72.96 13.15
C PRO A 517 -39.35 -74.19 13.18
#